data_AF-A0A922CRE1-F1
#
_entry.id   AF-A0A922CRE1-F1
#
_cell.length_a   1.000
_cell.length_b   1.000
_cell.length_c   1.000
_cell.angle_alpha   90.00
_cell.angle_beta   90.00
_cell.angle_gamma   90.00
#
_symmetry.space_group_name_H-M   'P 1'
#
loop_
_entity.id
_entity.type
_entity.pdbx_description
1 polymer ?
#
loop_
_entity_poly.entity_id
_entity_poly.type
_entity_poly.pdbx_seq_one_letter_code
_entity_poly.pdbx_strand_id
1 'polypeptide(L)'
;MDQVLMNRLLLISNEIKRLTDCALTQSASYNNDDKTKACIIVAKLKAMLGKFGHELHTYINTSQEPDIDEVSTLTSIQLHGEEALVELEVKIESGTISQNEASTSSTCAVLSSKLPKLSLPIFEGNILDWHQFWDQFSSNIDKRNLPDVDKLLYLKGSLTGEAKNTLEGLDATNKNYQIAVTLLKQRYGKESQIIDAHYAALYKIEPAKTSADGRKTLNEIERHLRVLSSMGENVNHNHLRFIIMEKFPADILYDLKMKTSNESVEEIRNKLEVIIAAKEDVAKNTSDIMMSENSTHYTAEALYVNDKQFGYRKNQMIKRGNLSFKQRKEDSRRSKFYPVRKRCIFCQGAHFNDQCHEVKGIEERKAVIKDLCFICFKPNHHDNACSFEVECPHCNQREIHNRALCPKKFRA
;
A
#
# COMPACT_ATOMS: atom_id res chain seq x y z
N MET A 1 -24.48 -30.96 -8.22
CA MET A 1 -24.40 -29.59 -7.68
C MET A 1 -24.99 -28.62 -8.70
N ASP A 2 -24.58 -28.79 -9.95
CA ASP A 2 -24.96 -28.02 -11.15
C ASP A 2 -26.47 -27.94 -11.39
N GLN A 3 -27.20 -29.05 -11.35
CA GLN A 3 -28.67 -29.04 -11.54
C GLN A 3 -29.42 -28.22 -10.46
N VAL A 4 -28.89 -28.20 -9.23
CA VAL A 4 -29.49 -27.44 -8.12
C VAL A 4 -29.24 -25.95 -8.28
N LEU A 5 -28.04 -25.57 -8.75
CA LEU A 5 -27.71 -24.19 -9.12
C LEU A 5 -28.55 -23.72 -10.32
N MET A 6 -28.72 -24.55 -11.35
CA MET A 6 -29.53 -24.20 -12.52
C MET A 6 -31.01 -24.03 -12.19
N ASN A 7 -31.59 -24.92 -11.39
CA ASN A 7 -32.98 -24.77 -10.95
C ASN A 7 -33.20 -23.49 -10.15
N ARG A 8 -32.20 -23.06 -9.35
CA ARG A 8 -32.26 -21.79 -8.62
C ARG A 8 -32.12 -20.58 -9.55
N LEU A 9 -31.22 -20.65 -10.53
CA LEU A 9 -31.07 -19.62 -11.55
C LEU A 9 -32.36 -19.44 -12.35
N LEU A 10 -32.99 -20.53 -12.79
CA LEU A 10 -34.27 -20.48 -13.51
C LEU A 10 -35.39 -19.88 -12.66
N LEU A 11 -35.45 -20.20 -11.36
CA LEU A 11 -36.44 -19.61 -10.44
C LEU A 11 -36.25 -18.10 -10.27
N ILE A 12 -35.00 -17.65 -10.09
CA ILE A 12 -34.68 -16.23 -9.91
C ILE A 12 -34.92 -15.46 -11.22
N SER A 13 -34.54 -16.04 -12.37
CA SER A 13 -34.76 -15.52 -13.72
C SER A 13 -36.25 -15.29 -14.03
N ASN A 14 -37.12 -16.25 -13.71
CA ASN A 14 -38.57 -16.11 -13.91
C ASN A 14 -39.17 -15.00 -13.03
N GLU A 15 -38.68 -14.86 -11.79
CA GLU A 15 -39.16 -13.82 -10.87
C GLU A 15 -38.65 -12.42 -11.27
N ILE A 16 -37.44 -12.32 -11.83
CA ILE A 16 -36.92 -11.09 -12.44
C ILE A 16 -37.79 -10.66 -13.61
N LYS A 17 -38.14 -11.58 -14.53
CA LYS A 17 -39.05 -11.29 -15.65
C LYS A 17 -40.41 -10.79 -15.15
N ARG A 18 -41.00 -11.49 -14.16
CA ARG A 18 -42.29 -11.11 -13.58
C ARG A 18 -42.28 -9.72 -12.94
N LEU A 19 -41.23 -9.38 -12.20
CA LEU A 19 -41.11 -8.06 -11.58
C LEU A 19 -40.83 -6.96 -12.62
N THR A 20 -40.08 -7.28 -13.68
CA THR A 20 -39.81 -6.37 -14.80
C THR A 20 -41.11 -6.01 -15.52
N ASP A 21 -41.92 -7.01 -15.86
CA ASP A 21 -43.22 -6.81 -16.51
C ASP A 21 -44.21 -6.07 -15.61
N CYS A 22 -44.22 -6.38 -14.30
CA CYS A 22 -45.06 -5.69 -13.32
C CYS A 22 -44.66 -4.21 -13.16
N ALA A 23 -43.36 -3.91 -13.24
CA ALA A 23 -42.87 -2.55 -13.13
C ALA A 23 -43.18 -1.71 -14.39
N LEU A 24 -43.02 -2.31 -15.57
CA LEU A 24 -43.34 -1.65 -16.84
C LEU A 24 -44.85 -1.35 -16.95
N THR A 25 -45.71 -2.26 -16.46
CA THR A 25 -47.18 -2.08 -16.47
C THR A 25 -47.68 -1.07 -15.43
N GLN A 26 -47.07 -0.99 -14.23
CA GLN A 26 -47.43 0.00 -13.22
C GLN A 26 -46.96 1.42 -13.54
N SER A 27 -45.97 1.59 -14.42
CA SER A 27 -45.48 2.90 -14.88
C SER A 27 -46.49 3.70 -15.74
N ALA A 28 -47.63 3.11 -16.11
CA ALA A 28 -48.66 3.71 -16.98
C ALA A 28 -49.80 4.45 -16.25
N SER A 29 -49.90 4.37 -14.92
CA SER A 29 -50.95 5.02 -14.11
C SER A 29 -50.29 5.83 -12.98
N TYR A 30 -50.37 7.16 -13.05
CA TYR A 30 -49.72 8.05 -12.09
C TYR A 30 -50.68 8.47 -10.96
N ASN A 31 -50.50 7.91 -9.76
CA ASN A 31 -50.90 8.49 -8.48
C ASN A 31 -49.75 8.36 -7.45
N ASN A 32 -49.73 9.19 -6.41
CA ASN A 32 -48.65 9.22 -5.40
C ASN A 32 -48.45 7.87 -4.65
N ASP A 33 -49.48 7.02 -4.55
CA ASP A 33 -49.36 5.66 -4.02
C ASP A 33 -48.60 4.70 -4.95
N ASP A 34 -48.56 4.98 -6.25
CA ASP A 34 -47.89 4.15 -7.26
C ASP A 34 -46.37 4.37 -7.24
N LYS A 35 -45.90 5.52 -6.76
CA LYS A 35 -44.47 5.80 -6.59
C LYS A 35 -43.83 4.97 -5.47
N THR A 36 -44.54 4.80 -4.35
CA THR A 36 -44.06 3.96 -3.24
C THR A 36 -44.02 2.48 -3.65
N LYS A 37 -45.04 2.02 -4.40
CA LYS A 37 -45.06 0.66 -4.96
C LYS A 37 -43.95 0.44 -5.99
N ALA A 38 -43.71 1.41 -6.87
CA ALA A 38 -42.61 1.36 -7.85
C ALA A 38 -41.24 1.32 -7.17
N CYS A 39 -41.00 2.12 -6.12
CA CYS A 39 -39.76 2.06 -5.33
C CYS A 39 -39.55 0.69 -4.66
N ILE A 40 -40.61 0.05 -4.15
CA ILE A 40 -40.54 -1.29 -3.57
C ILE A 40 -40.20 -2.34 -4.63
N ILE A 41 -40.78 -2.22 -5.83
CA ILE A 41 -40.50 -3.13 -6.94
C ILE A 41 -39.05 -2.97 -7.42
N VAL A 42 -38.56 -1.74 -7.56
CA VAL A 42 -37.14 -1.44 -7.90
C VAL A 42 -36.20 -2.02 -6.86
N ALA A 43 -36.47 -1.83 -5.57
CA ALA A 43 -35.63 -2.39 -4.49
C ALA A 43 -35.59 -3.93 -4.53
N LYS A 44 -36.72 -4.59 -4.78
CA LYS A 44 -36.81 -6.05 -4.93
C LYS A 44 -36.08 -6.55 -6.17
N LEU A 45 -36.26 -5.88 -7.31
CA LEU A 45 -35.61 -6.23 -8.57
C LEU A 45 -34.08 -6.13 -8.45
N LYS A 46 -33.58 -5.04 -7.84
CA LYS A 46 -32.14 -4.82 -7.57
C LYS A 46 -31.53 -5.91 -6.69
N ALA A 47 -32.22 -6.30 -5.62
CA ALA A 47 -31.76 -7.37 -4.73
C ALA A 47 -31.70 -8.73 -5.44
N MET A 48 -32.70 -9.04 -6.28
CA MET A 48 -32.73 -10.30 -7.02
C MET A 48 -31.70 -10.35 -8.14
N LEU A 49 -31.48 -9.25 -8.88
CA LEU A 49 -30.43 -9.17 -9.90
C LEU A 49 -29.04 -9.37 -9.30
N GLY A 50 -28.75 -8.75 -8.15
CA GLY A 50 -27.48 -8.98 -7.45
C GLY A 50 -27.29 -10.43 -7.01
N LYS A 51 -28.36 -11.08 -6.52
CA LYS A 51 -28.33 -12.50 -6.15
C LYS A 51 -28.17 -13.41 -7.38
N PHE A 52 -28.87 -13.10 -8.48
CA PHE A 52 -28.80 -13.83 -9.73
C PHE A 52 -27.41 -13.79 -10.34
N GLY A 53 -26.78 -12.60 -10.41
CA GLY A 53 -25.43 -12.46 -10.94
C GLY A 53 -24.39 -13.23 -10.12
N HIS A 54 -24.50 -13.23 -8.79
CA HIS A 54 -23.59 -14.02 -7.95
C HIS A 54 -23.78 -15.54 -8.17
N GLU A 55 -25.03 -16.02 -8.25
CA GLU A 55 -25.31 -17.44 -8.49
C GLU A 55 -24.89 -17.86 -9.92
N LEU A 56 -25.04 -16.99 -10.93
CA LEU A 56 -24.65 -17.25 -12.31
C LEU A 56 -23.13 -17.32 -12.45
N HIS A 57 -22.42 -16.37 -11.82
CA HIS A 57 -20.96 -16.38 -11.75
C HIS A 57 -20.43 -17.61 -11.00
N THR A 58 -21.11 -18.05 -9.95
CA THR A 58 -20.75 -19.28 -9.23
C THR A 58 -20.95 -20.50 -10.13
N TYR A 59 -22.07 -20.59 -10.85
CA TYR A 59 -22.35 -21.67 -11.78
C TYR A 59 -21.28 -21.75 -12.90
N ILE A 60 -20.98 -20.64 -13.56
CA ILE A 60 -19.96 -20.55 -14.62
C ILE A 60 -18.58 -21.04 -14.16
N ASN A 61 -18.19 -20.74 -12.91
CA ASN A 61 -16.85 -21.07 -12.40
C ASN A 61 -16.75 -22.44 -11.72
N THR A 62 -17.87 -23.05 -11.33
CA THR A 62 -17.88 -24.34 -10.61
C THR A 62 -18.36 -25.51 -11.45
N SER A 63 -19.05 -25.24 -12.58
CA SER A 63 -19.51 -26.28 -13.50
C SER A 63 -18.39 -26.77 -14.41
N GLN A 64 -18.33 -28.10 -14.58
CA GLN A 64 -17.25 -28.79 -15.29
C GLN A 64 -17.40 -28.68 -16.83
N GLU A 65 -18.65 -28.63 -17.32
CA GLU A 65 -19.03 -28.27 -18.69
C GLU A 65 -20.38 -27.50 -18.65
N PRO A 66 -20.38 -26.16 -18.53
CA PRO A 66 -21.62 -25.38 -18.55
C PRO A 66 -22.23 -25.35 -19.96
N ASP A 67 -23.54 -25.55 -20.06
CA ASP A 67 -24.28 -25.42 -21.32
C ASP A 67 -24.24 -23.95 -21.79
N ILE A 68 -23.58 -23.72 -22.92
CA ILE A 68 -23.32 -22.38 -23.47
C ILE A 68 -24.61 -21.66 -23.83
N ASP A 69 -25.64 -22.39 -24.30
CA ASP A 69 -26.91 -21.79 -24.70
C ASP A 69 -27.73 -21.39 -23.45
N GLU A 70 -27.67 -22.19 -22.39
CA GLU A 70 -28.31 -21.85 -21.10
C GLU A 70 -27.61 -20.67 -20.40
N VAL A 71 -26.28 -20.62 -20.41
CA VAL A 71 -25.53 -19.49 -19.84
C VAL A 71 -25.78 -18.21 -20.64
N SER A 72 -25.84 -18.29 -21.97
CA SER A 72 -26.15 -17.15 -22.85
C SER A 72 -27.55 -16.60 -22.61
N THR A 73 -28.55 -17.48 -22.48
CA THR A 73 -29.93 -17.08 -22.19
C THR A 73 -30.06 -16.46 -20.79
N LEU A 74 -29.41 -17.02 -19.76
CA LEU A 74 -29.40 -16.45 -18.41
C LEU A 74 -28.69 -15.09 -18.35
N THR A 75 -27.57 -14.93 -19.06
CA THR A 75 -26.83 -13.65 -19.14
C THR A 75 -27.68 -12.58 -19.82
N SER A 76 -28.41 -12.94 -20.87
CA SER A 76 -29.34 -12.04 -21.57
C SER A 76 -30.47 -11.57 -20.65
N ILE A 77 -30.98 -12.45 -19.79
CA ILE A 77 -32.03 -12.12 -18.81
C ILE A 77 -31.49 -11.20 -17.70
N GLN A 78 -30.24 -11.40 -17.26
CA GLN A 78 -29.60 -10.50 -16.31
C GLN A 78 -29.47 -9.09 -16.90
N LEU A 79 -28.95 -8.99 -18.13
CA LEU A 79 -28.73 -7.70 -18.79
C LEU A 79 -30.06 -6.96 -19.00
N HIS A 80 -31.10 -7.64 -19.47
CA HIS A 80 -32.41 -7.03 -19.67
C HIS A 80 -33.06 -6.56 -18.37
N GLY A 81 -32.87 -7.30 -17.27
CA GLY A 81 -33.34 -6.87 -15.95
C GLY A 81 -32.58 -5.65 -15.42
N GLU A 82 -31.27 -5.56 -15.66
CA GLU A 82 -30.45 -4.39 -15.30
C GLU A 82 -30.83 -3.16 -16.13
N GLU A 83 -31.10 -3.31 -17.42
CA GLU A 83 -31.60 -2.24 -18.30
C GLU A 83 -32.96 -1.71 -17.82
N ALA A 84 -33.91 -2.61 -17.51
CA ALA A 84 -35.22 -2.22 -16.99
C ALA A 84 -35.13 -1.52 -15.63
N LEU A 85 -34.20 -1.94 -14.76
CA LEU A 85 -33.95 -1.28 -13.47
C LEU A 85 -33.52 0.18 -13.67
N VAL A 86 -32.59 0.44 -14.60
CA VAL A 86 -32.12 1.78 -14.92
C VAL A 86 -33.26 2.64 -15.48
N GLU A 87 -34.07 2.09 -16.39
CA GLU A 87 -35.20 2.82 -16.97
C GLU A 87 -36.23 3.23 -15.91
N LEU A 88 -36.50 2.35 -14.93
CA LEU A 88 -37.42 2.61 -13.82
C LEU A 88 -36.85 3.62 -12.81
N GLU A 89 -35.56 3.52 -12.48
CA GLU A 89 -34.88 4.48 -11.60
C GLU A 89 -34.94 5.91 -12.20
N VAL A 90 -34.70 6.06 -13.50
CA VAL A 90 -34.79 7.36 -14.23
C VAL A 90 -36.23 7.90 -14.27
N LYS A 91 -37.22 7.04 -14.49
CA LYS A 91 -38.65 7.43 -14.50
C LYS A 91 -39.13 7.87 -13.10
N ILE A 92 -38.62 7.29 -12.03
CA ILE A 92 -38.96 7.68 -10.65
C ILE A 92 -38.34 9.04 -10.26
N GLU A 93 -37.11 9.31 -10.72
CA GLU A 93 -36.39 10.57 -10.47
C GLU A 93 -37.02 11.76 -11.23
N SER A 94 -37.38 11.58 -12.50
CA SER A 94 -37.98 12.65 -13.32
C SER A 94 -39.35 13.14 -12.82
N GLY A 95 -40.07 12.35 -12.02
CA GLY A 95 -41.34 12.72 -11.38
C GLY A 95 -41.22 13.47 -10.04
N THR A 96 -40.07 14.05 -9.67
CA THR A 96 -39.87 14.74 -8.36
C THR A 96 -39.76 16.27 -8.43
N ILE A 97 -39.79 16.89 -9.60
CA ILE A 97 -39.63 18.36 -9.70
C ILE A 97 -41.01 19.04 -9.73
N SER A 98 -41.64 19.23 -8.57
CA SER A 98 -42.53 20.38 -8.30
C SER A 98 -42.96 20.47 -6.82
N GLN A 99 -42.59 21.61 -6.23
CA GLN A 99 -43.19 22.35 -5.10
C GLN A 99 -42.77 22.06 -3.64
N ASN A 100 -41.92 22.99 -3.15
CA ASN A 100 -42.02 23.89 -1.99
C ASN A 100 -41.97 23.41 -0.52
N GLU A 101 -40.91 23.90 0.14
CA GLU A 101 -40.72 24.48 1.49
C GLU A 101 -41.84 24.36 2.56
N ALA A 102 -41.52 23.75 3.72
CA ALA A 102 -41.43 24.40 5.05
C ALA A 102 -41.30 23.37 6.21
N SER A 103 -40.25 23.54 7.03
CA SER A 103 -40.09 23.26 8.46
C SER A 103 -40.41 21.89 9.12
N THR A 104 -39.30 21.32 9.64
CA THR A 104 -39.08 20.68 10.97
C THR A 104 -39.38 19.19 11.23
N SER A 105 -38.27 18.45 11.35
CA SER A 105 -37.96 17.38 12.32
C SER A 105 -38.72 16.05 12.24
N SER A 106 -38.05 15.01 11.73
CA SER A 106 -37.33 14.02 12.58
C SER A 106 -36.87 12.82 11.73
N THR A 107 -35.55 12.61 11.70
CA THR A 107 -34.83 11.31 11.57
C THR A 107 -35.35 10.25 10.58
N CYS A 108 -34.65 10.10 9.46
CA CYS A 108 -33.87 8.87 9.19
C CYS A 108 -32.85 9.18 8.09
N ALA A 109 -31.64 9.53 8.51
CA ALA A 109 -30.53 9.80 7.61
C ALA A 109 -30.04 8.48 7.00
N VAL A 110 -30.61 8.09 5.86
CA VAL A 110 -29.85 7.31 4.89
C VAL A 110 -28.93 8.32 4.22
N LEU A 111 -27.64 8.17 4.50
CA LEU A 111 -26.54 8.94 3.94
C LEU A 111 -26.57 8.80 2.41
N SER A 112 -27.38 9.62 1.74
CA SER A 112 -27.01 10.16 0.44
C SER A 112 -25.79 11.03 0.72
N SER A 113 -24.61 10.42 0.64
CA SER A 113 -23.38 11.18 0.43
C SER A 113 -23.63 11.99 -0.84
N LYS A 114 -24.05 13.25 -0.68
CA LYS A 114 -23.83 14.25 -1.72
C LYS A 114 -22.32 14.29 -1.88
N LEU A 115 -21.83 13.49 -2.82
CA LEU A 115 -20.45 13.53 -3.24
C LEU A 115 -20.16 15.01 -3.55
N PRO A 116 -18.98 15.52 -3.15
CA PRO A 116 -18.55 16.84 -3.57
C PRO A 116 -18.79 16.96 -5.08
N LYS A 117 -19.36 18.08 -5.54
CA LYS A 117 -19.52 18.34 -6.98
C LYS A 117 -18.18 18.06 -7.63
N LEU A 118 -18.10 17.05 -8.49
CA LEU A 118 -16.86 16.66 -9.14
C LEU A 118 -16.36 17.88 -9.93
N SER A 119 -15.29 18.51 -9.46
CA SER A 119 -14.64 19.58 -10.22
C SER A 119 -14.06 18.94 -11.47
N LEU A 120 -14.21 19.62 -12.60
CA LEU A 120 -13.61 19.15 -13.84
C LEU A 120 -12.09 19.03 -13.68
N PRO A 121 -11.47 17.97 -14.20
CA PRO A 121 -10.03 17.80 -14.11
C PRO A 121 -9.35 18.95 -14.85
N ILE A 122 -8.26 19.46 -14.28
CA ILE A 122 -7.45 20.50 -14.89
C ILE A 122 -6.27 19.84 -15.59
N PHE A 123 -6.01 20.23 -16.84
CA PHE A 123 -4.89 19.72 -17.63
C PHE A 123 -3.98 20.86 -18.09
N GLU A 124 -2.72 20.79 -17.69
CA GLU A 124 -1.68 21.79 -17.99
C GLU A 124 -0.90 21.48 -19.27
N GLY A 125 -0.95 20.23 -19.75
CA GLY A 125 -0.19 19.76 -20.92
C GLY A 125 0.80 18.62 -20.64
N ASN A 126 0.84 18.06 -19.43
CA ASN A 126 1.73 16.93 -19.14
C ASN A 126 1.21 15.64 -19.80
N ILE A 127 1.98 15.09 -20.73
CA ILE A 127 1.63 13.87 -21.47
C ILE A 127 1.34 12.68 -20.53
N LEU A 128 2.03 12.58 -19.39
CA LEU A 128 1.83 11.49 -18.42
C LEU A 128 0.43 11.50 -17.79
N ASP A 129 -0.17 12.70 -17.66
CA ASP A 129 -1.49 12.88 -17.03
C ASP A 129 -2.62 12.81 -18.06
N TRP A 130 -2.30 12.69 -19.36
CA TRP A 130 -3.26 12.76 -20.46
C TRP A 130 -4.36 11.70 -20.34
N HIS A 131 -4.01 10.43 -20.09
CA HIS A 131 -4.99 9.35 -19.96
C HIS A 131 -5.99 9.61 -18.83
N GLN A 132 -5.47 9.96 -17.66
CA GLN A 132 -6.30 10.27 -16.50
C GLN A 132 -7.22 11.46 -16.78
N PHE A 133 -6.70 12.53 -17.39
CA PHE A 133 -7.50 13.69 -17.76
C PHE A 133 -8.59 13.33 -18.77
N TRP A 134 -8.22 12.67 -19.87
CA TRP A 134 -9.15 12.39 -20.96
C TRP A 134 -10.26 11.41 -20.54
N ASP A 135 -9.95 10.39 -19.74
CA ASP A 135 -10.94 9.44 -19.25
C ASP A 135 -11.96 10.12 -18.32
N GLN A 136 -11.48 11.00 -17.43
CA GLN A 136 -12.33 11.77 -16.54
C GLN A 136 -13.15 12.80 -17.33
N PHE A 137 -12.54 13.55 -18.25
CA PHE A 137 -13.24 14.52 -19.09
C PHE A 137 -14.28 13.84 -19.97
N SER A 138 -13.92 12.70 -20.58
CA SER A 138 -14.80 11.97 -21.49
C SER A 138 -16.02 11.43 -20.76
N SER A 139 -15.83 10.86 -19.58
CA SER A 139 -16.93 10.33 -18.75
C SER A 139 -17.84 11.41 -18.18
N ASN A 140 -17.29 12.59 -17.87
CA ASN A 140 -18.07 13.70 -17.29
C ASN A 140 -18.74 14.61 -18.33
N ILE A 141 -18.18 14.77 -19.52
CA ILE A 141 -18.65 15.75 -20.51
C ILE A 141 -18.83 15.13 -21.90
N ASP A 142 -17.79 14.49 -22.47
CA ASP A 142 -17.80 14.04 -23.87
C ASP A 142 -18.93 13.04 -24.17
N LYS A 143 -19.12 12.06 -23.28
CA LYS A 143 -20.17 11.03 -23.36
C LYS A 143 -21.56 11.53 -22.97
N ARG A 144 -21.67 12.73 -22.38
CA ARG A 144 -22.97 13.31 -22.04
C ARG A 144 -23.61 13.93 -23.27
N ASN A 145 -24.95 13.93 -23.28
CA ASN A 145 -25.74 14.55 -24.34
C ASN A 145 -25.82 16.07 -24.14
N LEU A 146 -24.73 16.77 -24.44
CA LEU A 146 -24.60 18.23 -24.37
C LEU A 146 -24.28 18.80 -25.76
N PRO A 147 -24.65 20.06 -26.05
CA PRO A 147 -24.22 20.76 -27.26
C PRO A 147 -22.70 20.82 -27.36
N ASP A 148 -22.16 20.64 -28.57
CA ASP A 148 -20.71 20.66 -28.81
C ASP A 148 -20.06 22.00 -28.43
N VAL A 149 -20.78 23.12 -28.58
CA VAL A 149 -20.35 24.45 -28.07
C VAL A 149 -20.10 24.41 -26.56
N ASP A 150 -21.04 23.84 -25.78
CA ASP A 150 -20.92 23.78 -24.32
C ASP A 150 -19.78 22.84 -23.93
N LYS A 151 -19.66 21.69 -24.60
CA LYS A 151 -18.53 20.77 -24.41
C LYS A 151 -17.19 21.46 -24.67
N LEU A 152 -17.10 22.29 -25.71
CA LEU A 152 -15.89 23.05 -26.02
C LEU A 152 -15.60 24.15 -24.98
N LEU A 153 -16.63 24.82 -24.44
CA LEU A 153 -16.46 25.77 -23.35
C LEU A 153 -15.94 25.09 -22.08
N TYR A 154 -16.52 23.95 -21.72
CA TYR A 154 -16.01 23.15 -20.61
C TYR A 154 -14.59 22.64 -20.87
N LEU A 155 -14.29 22.17 -22.08
CA LEU A 155 -12.95 21.73 -22.47
C LEU A 155 -11.94 22.86 -22.27
N LYS A 156 -12.23 24.06 -22.77
CA LYS A 156 -11.37 25.24 -22.59
C LYS A 156 -11.21 25.66 -21.13
N GLY A 157 -12.26 25.50 -20.32
CA GLY A 157 -12.22 25.78 -18.87
C GLY A 157 -11.38 24.78 -18.09
N SER A 158 -11.32 23.53 -18.56
CA SER A 158 -10.52 22.45 -17.98
C SER A 158 -9.05 22.46 -18.42
N LEU A 159 -8.68 23.32 -19.37
CA LEU A 159 -7.32 23.42 -19.91
C LEU A 159 -6.60 24.64 -19.36
N THR A 160 -5.34 24.46 -19.03
CA THR A 160 -4.44 25.51 -18.52
C THR A 160 -3.08 25.38 -19.21
N GLY A 161 -2.23 26.40 -19.05
CA GLY A 161 -0.86 26.37 -19.58
C GLY A 161 -0.77 26.06 -21.09
N GLU A 162 0.14 25.15 -21.43
CA GLU A 162 0.44 24.78 -22.82
C GLU A 162 -0.73 24.08 -23.52
N ALA A 163 -1.52 23.32 -22.77
CA ALA A 163 -2.69 22.63 -23.31
C ALA A 163 -3.77 23.61 -23.76
N LYS A 164 -3.97 24.71 -23.01
CA LYS A 164 -4.88 25.79 -23.40
C LYS A 164 -4.38 26.52 -24.65
N ASN A 165 -3.08 26.81 -24.72
CA ASN A 165 -2.45 27.46 -25.88
C ASN A 165 -2.63 26.64 -27.17
N THR A 166 -2.71 25.31 -27.06
CA THR A 166 -2.98 24.43 -28.21
C THR A 166 -4.35 24.69 -28.86
N LEU A 167 -5.31 25.23 -28.11
CA LEU A 167 -6.65 25.57 -28.59
C LEU A 167 -6.89 27.08 -28.76
N GLU A 168 -5.86 27.90 -28.58
CA GLU A 168 -5.95 29.33 -28.87
C GLU A 168 -6.21 29.55 -30.37
N GLY A 169 -7.15 30.46 -30.68
CA GLY A 169 -7.57 30.73 -32.06
C GLY A 169 -8.77 29.91 -32.57
N LEU A 170 -9.25 28.91 -31.82
CA LEU A 170 -10.51 28.24 -32.14
C LEU A 170 -11.69 28.98 -31.49
N ASP A 171 -12.69 29.39 -32.26
CA ASP A 171 -13.92 29.93 -31.68
C ASP A 171 -14.77 28.85 -31.01
N ALA A 172 -15.56 29.21 -29.99
CA ALA A 172 -16.49 28.30 -29.32
C ALA A 172 -17.72 28.02 -30.20
N THR A 173 -17.55 27.21 -31.24
CA THR A 173 -18.61 26.79 -32.17
C THR A 173 -18.76 25.27 -32.18
N ASN A 174 -19.94 24.75 -32.53
CA ASN A 174 -20.21 23.30 -32.55
C ASN A 174 -19.21 22.56 -33.46
N LYS A 175 -18.85 23.16 -34.59
CA LYS A 175 -17.89 22.57 -35.56
C LYS A 175 -16.48 22.43 -34.98
N ASN A 176 -16.09 23.33 -34.07
CA ASN A 176 -14.74 23.40 -33.55
C ASN A 176 -14.48 22.44 -32.39
N TYR A 177 -15.52 21.84 -31.78
CA TYR A 177 -15.33 20.89 -30.68
C TYR A 177 -14.55 19.66 -31.14
N GLN A 178 -14.98 19.03 -32.24
CA GLN A 178 -14.30 17.86 -32.79
C GLN A 178 -12.86 18.19 -33.21
N ILE A 179 -12.64 19.37 -33.81
CA ILE A 179 -11.29 19.85 -34.18
C ILE A 179 -10.41 20.01 -32.94
N ALA A 180 -10.93 20.60 -31.87
CA ALA A 180 -10.20 20.79 -30.62
C ALA A 180 -9.80 19.44 -29.99
N VAL A 181 -10.73 18.48 -29.95
CA VAL A 181 -10.44 17.12 -29.44
C VAL A 181 -9.39 16.43 -30.30
N THR A 182 -9.48 16.53 -31.63
CA THR A 182 -8.48 15.95 -32.54
C THR A 182 -7.10 16.56 -32.32
N LEU A 183 -6.99 17.88 -32.19
CA LEU A 183 -5.72 18.56 -31.94
C LEU A 183 -5.09 18.12 -30.61
N LEU A 184 -5.87 18.03 -29.53
CA LEU A 184 -5.36 17.55 -28.25
C LEU A 184 -4.92 16.09 -28.31
N LYS A 185 -5.73 15.21 -28.93
CA LYS A 185 -5.35 13.80 -29.11
C LYS A 185 -4.10 13.64 -29.97
N GLN A 186 -3.93 14.47 -31.00
CA GLN A 186 -2.73 14.45 -31.84
C GLN A 186 -1.48 14.95 -31.12
N ARG A 187 -1.62 15.86 -30.15
CA ARG A 187 -0.49 16.43 -29.41
C ARG A 187 -0.13 15.64 -28.15
N TYR A 188 -1.13 15.15 -27.43
CA TYR A 188 -0.97 14.54 -26.10
C TYR A 188 -1.42 13.08 -26.03
N GLY A 189 -2.29 12.65 -26.95
CA GLY A 189 -2.88 11.30 -26.96
C GLY A 189 -2.19 10.27 -27.85
N LYS A 190 -0.98 10.56 -28.33
CA LYS A 190 -0.19 9.60 -29.10
C LYS A 190 0.39 8.56 -28.15
N GLU A 191 -0.05 7.32 -28.28
CA GLU A 191 0.38 6.19 -27.44
C GLU A 191 1.91 6.05 -27.38
N SER A 192 2.59 6.17 -28.53
CA SER A 192 4.06 6.10 -28.57
C SER A 192 4.74 7.18 -27.74
N GLN A 193 4.26 8.43 -27.77
CA GLN A 193 4.83 9.52 -27.00
C GLN A 193 4.58 9.37 -25.51
N ILE A 194 3.44 8.79 -25.15
CA ILE A 194 3.11 8.48 -23.75
C ILE A 194 4.04 7.39 -23.25
N ILE A 195 4.21 6.29 -24.00
CA ILE A 195 5.14 5.20 -23.69
C ILE A 195 6.57 5.75 -23.51
N ASP A 196 7.06 6.54 -24.47
CA ASP A 196 8.38 7.17 -24.41
C ASP A 196 8.53 8.08 -23.19
N ALA A 197 7.49 8.85 -22.85
CA ALA A 197 7.48 9.70 -21.66
C ALA A 197 7.54 8.88 -20.37
N HIS A 198 6.83 7.76 -20.28
CA HIS A 198 6.87 6.86 -19.12
C HIS A 198 8.24 6.20 -18.97
N TYR A 199 8.87 5.76 -20.06
CA TYR A 199 10.25 5.27 -20.03
C TYR A 199 11.24 6.37 -19.63
N ALA A 200 11.14 7.56 -20.23
CA ALA A 200 11.98 8.71 -19.86
C ALA A 200 11.85 9.08 -18.37
N ALA A 201 10.63 9.04 -17.83
CA ALA A 201 10.38 9.24 -16.41
C ALA A 201 11.05 8.17 -15.56
N LEU A 202 10.94 6.88 -15.94
CA LEU A 202 11.63 5.76 -15.27
C LEU A 202 13.16 5.94 -15.23
N TYR A 203 13.78 6.37 -16.33
CA TYR A 203 15.22 6.65 -16.36
C TYR A 203 15.60 7.79 -15.42
N LYS A 204 14.76 8.82 -15.31
CA LYS A 204 14.98 10.01 -14.49
C LYS A 204 14.75 9.80 -13.00
N ILE A 205 14.14 8.68 -12.57
CA ILE A 205 13.96 8.38 -11.15
C ILE A 205 15.32 8.38 -10.44
N GLU A 206 15.45 9.17 -9.39
CA GLU A 206 16.66 9.21 -8.56
C GLU A 206 16.81 7.91 -7.76
N PRO A 207 18.01 7.31 -7.68
CA PRO A 207 18.24 6.12 -6.87
C PRO A 207 17.92 6.35 -5.39
N ALA A 208 17.30 5.36 -4.76
CA ALA A 208 17.04 5.38 -3.32
C ALA A 208 18.37 5.44 -2.56
N LYS A 209 18.55 6.47 -1.74
CA LYS A 209 19.77 6.67 -0.94
C LYS A 209 19.76 5.83 0.33
N THR A 210 18.57 5.54 0.85
CA THR A 210 18.36 4.76 2.08
C THR A 210 17.32 3.68 1.84
N SER A 211 17.30 2.67 2.71
CA SER A 211 16.27 1.64 2.70
C SER A 211 14.85 2.19 2.89
N ALA A 212 14.71 3.30 3.64
CA ALA A 212 13.44 3.99 3.84
C ALA A 212 12.94 4.72 2.58
N ASP A 213 13.85 5.21 1.73
CA ASP A 213 13.51 5.79 0.43
C ASP A 213 13.16 4.73 -0.62
N GLY A 214 13.60 3.48 -0.39
CA GLY A 214 13.31 2.34 -1.26
C GLY A 214 11.81 2.18 -1.55
N ARG A 215 10.94 2.41 -0.56
CA ARG A 215 9.48 2.35 -0.75
C ARG A 215 8.98 3.40 -1.74
N LYS A 216 9.46 4.64 -1.63
CA LYS A 216 9.07 5.73 -2.53
C LYS A 216 9.51 5.44 -3.96
N THR A 217 10.76 5.01 -4.12
CA THR A 217 11.31 4.63 -5.42
C THR A 217 10.58 3.45 -6.02
N LEU A 218 10.25 2.41 -5.24
CA LEU A 218 9.47 1.27 -5.73
C LEU A 218 8.08 1.69 -6.19
N ASN A 219 7.34 2.47 -5.39
CA ASN A 219 6.01 2.95 -5.75
C ASN A 219 6.03 3.78 -7.04
N GLU A 220 7.04 4.63 -7.23
CA GLU A 220 7.20 5.44 -8.44
C GLU A 220 7.46 4.56 -9.67
N ILE A 221 8.35 3.57 -9.55
CA ILE A 221 8.60 2.58 -10.61
C ILE A 221 7.30 1.83 -10.94
N GLU A 222 6.60 1.32 -9.92
CA GLU A 222 5.34 0.59 -10.12
C GLU A 222 4.28 1.43 -10.83
N ARG A 223 4.18 2.72 -10.51
CA ARG A 223 3.22 3.63 -11.16
C ARG A 223 3.45 3.66 -12.67
N HIS A 224 4.70 3.81 -13.11
CA HIS A 224 5.01 3.83 -14.55
C HIS A 224 4.83 2.46 -15.20
N LEU A 225 5.23 1.37 -14.52
CA LEU A 225 5.06 0.01 -15.04
C LEU A 225 3.60 -0.37 -15.23
N ARG A 226 2.70 0.00 -14.30
CA ARG A 226 1.26 -0.28 -14.42
C ARG A 226 0.66 0.37 -15.66
N VAL A 227 1.05 1.62 -15.95
CA VAL A 227 0.57 2.32 -17.15
C VAL A 227 1.13 1.65 -18.41
N LEU A 228 2.43 1.37 -18.46
CA LEU A 228 3.05 0.67 -19.61
C LEU A 228 2.39 -0.68 -19.87
N SER A 229 2.16 -1.50 -18.83
CA SER A 229 1.45 -2.79 -18.96
C SER A 229 0.02 -2.62 -19.44
N SER A 230 -0.71 -1.60 -18.98
CA SER A 230 -2.08 -1.32 -19.44
C SER A 230 -2.16 -0.91 -20.92
N MET A 231 -1.07 -0.35 -21.45
CA MET A 231 -0.91 0.01 -22.86
C MET A 231 -0.42 -1.16 -23.72
N GLY A 232 -0.26 -2.36 -23.13
CA GLY A 232 0.19 -3.56 -23.84
C GLY A 232 1.70 -3.68 -24.02
N GLU A 233 2.50 -2.81 -23.38
CA GLU A 233 3.95 -2.83 -23.49
C GLU A 233 4.54 -4.00 -22.68
N ASN A 234 5.56 -4.67 -23.25
CA ASN A 234 6.28 -5.72 -22.54
C ASN A 234 7.18 -5.10 -21.46
N VAL A 235 6.78 -5.23 -20.20
CA VAL A 235 7.56 -4.74 -19.05
C VAL A 235 8.61 -5.76 -18.54
N ASN A 236 8.76 -6.91 -19.21
CA ASN A 236 9.56 -8.05 -18.75
C ASN A 236 10.80 -8.28 -19.61
N HIS A 237 11.58 -7.21 -19.77
CA HIS A 237 12.82 -7.26 -20.52
C HIS A 237 14.03 -6.93 -19.65
N ASN A 238 15.17 -7.49 -20.02
CA ASN A 238 16.43 -7.40 -19.27
C ASN A 238 16.89 -5.96 -19.02
N HIS A 239 16.57 -5.05 -19.95
CA HIS A 239 16.94 -3.65 -19.81
C HIS A 239 16.19 -2.98 -18.65
N LEU A 240 14.87 -3.18 -18.55
CA LEU A 240 14.08 -2.65 -17.44
C LEU A 240 14.47 -3.27 -16.10
N ARG A 241 14.77 -4.58 -16.10
CA ARG A 241 15.36 -5.25 -14.93
C ARG A 241 16.64 -4.55 -14.45
N PHE A 242 17.55 -4.22 -15.36
CA PHE A 242 18.80 -3.53 -15.03
C PHE A 242 18.53 -2.13 -14.46
N ILE A 243 17.64 -1.34 -15.09
CA ILE A 243 17.26 -0.01 -14.62
C ILE A 243 16.71 -0.08 -13.19
N ILE A 244 15.77 -1.00 -12.93
CA ILE A 244 15.16 -1.18 -11.61
C ILE A 244 16.26 -1.48 -10.58
N MET A 245 17.17 -2.41 -10.88
CA MET A 245 18.27 -2.74 -9.97
C MET A 245 19.19 -1.54 -9.68
N GLU A 246 19.45 -0.67 -10.65
CA GLU A 246 20.26 0.54 -10.45
C GLU A 246 19.61 1.56 -9.51
N LYS A 247 18.27 1.54 -9.39
CA LYS A 247 17.54 2.48 -8.52
C LYS A 247 17.55 2.12 -7.04
N PHE A 248 18.05 0.95 -6.64
CA PHE A 248 18.06 0.52 -5.23
C PHE A 248 19.48 0.45 -4.64
N PRO A 249 19.62 0.75 -3.33
CA PRO A 249 20.91 0.72 -2.64
C PRO A 249 21.45 -0.71 -2.49
N ALA A 250 22.78 -0.81 -2.32
CA ALA A 250 23.51 -2.08 -2.31
C ALA A 250 23.05 -3.06 -1.21
N ASP A 251 22.51 -2.55 -0.10
CA ASP A 251 21.97 -3.36 0.99
C ASP A 251 20.68 -4.10 0.56
N ILE A 252 19.78 -3.44 -0.17
CA ILE A 252 18.59 -4.07 -0.76
C ILE A 252 19.00 -5.03 -1.87
N LEU A 253 19.95 -4.64 -2.72
CA LEU A 253 20.44 -5.49 -3.81
C LEU A 253 21.19 -6.73 -3.29
N TYR A 254 21.86 -6.65 -2.14
CA TYR A 254 22.51 -7.81 -1.53
C TYR A 254 21.47 -8.82 -1.03
N ASP A 255 20.43 -8.34 -0.36
CA ASP A 255 19.31 -9.18 0.11
C ASP A 255 18.56 -9.83 -1.07
N LEU A 256 18.48 -9.11 -2.20
CA LEU A 256 17.95 -9.62 -3.47
C LEU A 256 18.87 -10.68 -4.13
N LYS A 257 20.20 -10.55 -3.99
CA LYS A 257 21.22 -11.42 -4.59
C LYS A 257 21.53 -12.70 -3.80
N MET A 258 21.08 -12.85 -2.56
CA MET A 258 21.22 -14.14 -1.84
C MET A 258 20.33 -15.26 -2.42
N LYS A 259 19.47 -15.00 -3.42
CA LYS A 259 18.50 -16.00 -3.91
C LYS A 259 18.30 -16.10 -5.44
N THR A 260 19.02 -15.40 -6.32
CA THR A 260 18.44 -15.14 -7.66
C THR A 260 19.42 -15.27 -8.84
N SER A 261 19.19 -16.31 -9.66
CA SER A 261 19.70 -16.49 -11.03
C SER A 261 18.51 -16.34 -11.99
N ASN A 262 18.63 -15.51 -13.04
CA ASN A 262 17.66 -15.33 -14.13
C ASN A 262 16.17 -15.11 -13.74
N GLU A 263 15.90 -14.02 -13.02
CA GLU A 263 14.53 -13.68 -12.60
C GLU A 263 13.87 -12.60 -13.46
N SER A 264 12.56 -12.75 -13.64
CA SER A 264 11.69 -11.80 -14.36
C SER A 264 11.55 -10.47 -13.61
N VAL A 265 11.06 -9.44 -14.30
CA VAL A 265 10.81 -8.12 -13.69
C VAL A 265 9.73 -8.23 -12.60
N GLU A 266 8.70 -9.05 -12.78
CA GLU A 266 7.71 -9.29 -11.73
C GLU A 266 8.28 -9.96 -10.48
N GLU A 267 9.12 -10.99 -10.66
CA GLU A 267 9.75 -11.68 -9.54
C GLU A 267 10.61 -10.74 -8.71
N ILE A 268 11.37 -9.88 -9.39
CA ILE A 268 12.19 -8.85 -8.74
C ILE A 268 11.33 -7.85 -8.00
N ARG A 269 10.24 -7.37 -8.61
CA ARG A 269 9.31 -6.44 -7.97
C ARG A 269 8.69 -7.04 -6.69
N ASN A 270 8.21 -8.27 -6.77
CA ASN A 270 7.61 -8.97 -5.63
C ASN A 270 8.62 -9.16 -4.49
N LYS A 271 9.88 -9.46 -4.83
CA LYS A 271 10.95 -9.59 -3.82
C LYS A 271 11.37 -8.26 -3.22
N LEU A 272 11.45 -7.21 -4.03
CA LEU A 272 11.72 -5.85 -3.54
C LEU A 272 10.65 -5.41 -2.55
N GLU A 273 9.38 -5.70 -2.85
CA GLU A 273 8.26 -5.40 -1.95
C GLU A 273 8.42 -6.11 -0.60
N VAL A 274 8.75 -7.41 -0.59
CA VAL A 274 9.00 -8.17 0.65
C VAL A 274 10.21 -7.65 1.43
N ILE A 275 11.32 -7.35 0.73
CA ILE A 275 12.55 -6.86 1.37
C ILE A 275 12.33 -5.47 1.96
N ILE A 276 11.69 -4.56 1.22
CA ILE A 276 11.40 -3.20 1.67
C ILE A 276 10.44 -3.24 2.85
N ALA A 277 9.37 -4.04 2.79
CA ALA A 277 8.46 -4.22 3.92
C ALA A 277 9.17 -4.74 5.16
N ALA A 278 10.05 -5.76 5.03
CA ALA A 278 10.82 -6.27 6.15
C ALA A 278 11.76 -5.21 6.75
N LYS A 279 12.40 -4.37 5.91
CA LYS A 279 13.25 -3.27 6.39
C LYS A 279 12.45 -2.13 7.03
N GLU A 280 11.26 -1.83 6.51
CA GLU A 280 10.33 -0.87 7.12
C GLU A 280 9.85 -1.35 8.49
N ASP A 281 9.51 -2.63 8.63
CA ASP A 281 9.06 -3.21 9.89
C ASP A 281 10.19 -3.20 10.92
N VAL A 282 11.44 -3.47 10.52
CA VAL A 282 12.59 -3.31 11.41
C VAL A 282 12.78 -1.83 11.80
N ALA A 283 12.60 -0.88 10.88
CA ALA A 283 12.70 0.55 11.17
C ALA A 283 11.57 1.06 12.10
N LYS A 284 10.34 0.60 11.88
CA LYS A 284 9.18 0.88 12.76
C LYS A 284 9.36 0.24 14.12
N ASN A 285 9.70 -1.04 14.18
CA ASN A 285 9.93 -1.73 15.45
C ASN A 285 11.11 -1.13 16.23
N THR A 286 12.20 -0.71 15.57
CA THR A 286 13.31 -0.03 16.25
C THR A 286 12.94 1.37 16.72
N SER A 287 12.16 2.13 15.96
CA SER A 287 11.64 3.43 16.40
C SER A 287 10.57 3.29 17.50
N ASP A 288 9.71 2.28 17.45
CA ASP A 288 8.74 1.96 18.51
C ASP A 288 9.43 1.45 19.78
N ILE A 289 10.53 0.70 19.66
CA ILE A 289 11.38 0.35 20.80
C ILE A 289 12.06 1.62 21.36
N MET A 290 12.54 2.53 20.53
CA MET A 290 13.14 3.80 20.97
C MET A 290 12.11 4.82 21.50
N MET A 291 10.84 4.73 21.09
CA MET A 291 9.73 5.56 21.58
C MET A 291 9.04 4.94 22.81
N SER A 292 9.06 3.61 22.95
CA SER A 292 8.55 2.91 24.15
C SER A 292 9.60 2.77 25.27
N GLU A 293 10.88 3.07 25.01
CA GLU A 293 11.89 3.23 26.07
C GLU A 293 11.63 4.43 27.01
N ASN A 294 10.63 5.27 26.72
CA ASN A 294 10.07 6.23 27.70
C ASN A 294 8.81 5.73 28.44
N SER A 295 8.35 4.50 28.17
CA SER A 295 7.23 3.85 28.86
C SER A 295 7.52 2.38 29.14
N THR A 296 8.11 2.14 30.31
CA THR A 296 8.08 0.86 31.05
C THR A 296 8.69 -0.36 30.35
N HIS A 297 9.98 -0.55 30.64
CA HIS A 297 10.72 -1.81 30.76
C HIS A 297 9.82 -3.05 31.03
N TYR A 298 9.38 -3.75 29.98
CA TYR A 298 8.95 -5.14 30.13
C TYR A 298 10.20 -6.00 30.27
N THR A 299 10.51 -6.44 31.50
CA THR A 299 11.56 -7.43 31.75
C THR A 299 11.20 -8.73 31.04
N ALA A 300 12.22 -9.44 30.55
CA ALA A 300 12.15 -10.79 29.99
C ALA A 300 11.66 -11.86 31.00
N GLU A 301 11.18 -11.45 32.16
CA GLU A 301 10.62 -12.27 33.24
C GLU A 301 9.20 -12.78 32.93
N ALA A 302 8.48 -12.14 32.00
CA ALA A 302 7.12 -12.56 31.62
C ALA A 302 7.07 -13.80 30.69
N LEU A 303 8.22 -14.29 30.20
CA LEU A 303 8.29 -15.43 29.27
C LEU A 303 8.75 -16.75 29.92
N TYR A 304 9.04 -16.75 31.22
CA TYR A 304 9.41 -17.95 31.98
C TYR A 304 8.75 -17.97 33.36
N VAL A 305 7.46 -18.29 33.41
CA VAL A 305 6.80 -18.70 34.66
C VAL A 305 6.11 -20.04 34.43
N ASN A 306 6.81 -21.12 34.78
CA ASN A 306 6.24 -22.38 35.23
C ASN A 306 7.19 -22.93 36.29
N ASP A 307 6.95 -22.62 37.57
CA ASP A 307 6.45 -23.60 38.55
C ASP A 307 6.45 -22.98 39.97
N LYS A 308 5.45 -23.38 40.74
CA LYS A 308 5.15 -23.18 42.18
C LYS A 308 6.13 -22.36 43.04
N GLN A 309 5.68 -21.20 43.53
CA GLN A 309 5.45 -20.93 44.96
C GLN A 309 4.90 -19.50 45.16
N PHE A 310 3.66 -19.44 45.65
CA PHE A 310 2.94 -18.21 45.99
C PHE A 310 3.57 -17.54 47.23
N GLY A 311 3.91 -16.26 47.11
CA GLY A 311 4.33 -15.40 48.22
C GLY A 311 4.01 -13.95 47.93
N TYR A 312 2.76 -13.57 48.20
CA TYR A 312 2.19 -12.23 48.07
C TYR A 312 3.02 -11.16 48.82
N ARG A 313 3.48 -10.08 48.16
CA ARG A 313 3.70 -8.77 48.83
C ARG A 313 3.41 -7.55 47.93
N LYS A 314 2.76 -6.58 48.59
CA LYS A 314 2.14 -5.34 48.14
C LYS A 314 3.14 -4.25 47.73
N ASN A 315 2.71 -3.42 46.78
CA ASN A 315 2.94 -1.97 46.59
C ASN A 315 4.07 -1.31 47.41
N GLN A 316 4.97 -0.61 46.71
CA GLN A 316 5.44 0.70 47.14
C GLN A 316 5.85 1.58 45.95
N MET A 317 5.17 2.72 45.84
CA MET A 317 5.46 3.83 44.93
C MET A 317 6.72 4.57 45.40
N ILE A 318 7.67 4.88 44.52
CA ILE A 318 8.66 5.95 44.77
C ILE A 318 8.88 6.81 43.51
N LYS A 319 8.31 8.02 43.60
CA LYS A 319 8.70 9.36 43.12
C LYS A 319 9.47 9.51 41.80
N ARG A 320 8.76 10.14 40.85
CA ARG A 320 9.29 10.85 39.67
C ARG A 320 10.22 11.99 40.10
N GLY A 321 11.46 11.98 39.59
CA GLY A 321 12.38 13.11 39.57
C GLY A 321 12.70 13.49 38.12
N ASN A 322 12.28 14.68 37.70
CA ASN A 322 12.54 15.24 36.38
C ASN A 322 14.03 15.56 36.20
N LEU A 323 14.66 15.07 35.12
CA LEU A 323 15.92 15.64 34.64
C LEU A 323 15.92 15.85 33.12
N SER A 324 15.75 17.13 32.80
CA SER A 324 16.02 17.92 31.60
C SER A 324 16.92 17.32 30.51
N PHE A 325 16.40 17.34 29.28
CA PHE A 325 17.15 17.27 28.02
C PHE A 325 18.18 18.40 27.93
N LYS A 326 19.46 18.07 27.82
CA LYS A 326 20.48 18.93 27.18
C LYS A 326 20.88 18.29 25.86
N GLN A 327 20.41 18.86 24.77
CA GLN A 327 20.92 18.62 23.42
C GLN A 327 22.44 18.88 23.40
N ARG A 328 23.23 17.90 22.96
CA ARG A 328 24.64 18.12 22.60
C ARG A 328 24.81 17.87 21.10
N LYS A 329 25.35 18.90 20.45
CA LYS A 329 25.66 19.00 19.02
C LYS A 329 26.56 17.86 18.56
N GLU A 330 26.33 17.44 17.32
CA GLU A 330 27.14 16.53 16.53
C GLU A 330 28.58 17.01 16.42
N ASP A 331 29.52 16.09 16.63
CA ASP A 331 30.87 16.21 16.07
C ASP A 331 31.13 15.01 15.16
N SER A 332 31.36 15.35 13.90
CA SER A 332 31.65 14.47 12.78
C SER A 332 32.93 13.67 12.98
N ARG A 333 32.83 12.39 13.33
CA ARG A 333 33.89 11.38 13.10
C ARG A 333 33.28 10.01 12.78
N ARG A 334 33.23 9.72 11.48
CA ARG A 334 33.31 8.40 10.82
C ARG A 334 33.37 7.20 11.80
N SER A 335 32.21 6.69 12.22
CA SER A 335 32.12 5.45 13.02
C SER A 335 31.80 4.27 12.12
N LYS A 336 32.78 3.39 11.94
CA LYS A 336 32.62 2.07 11.33
C LYS A 336 31.53 1.29 12.08
N PHE A 337 30.60 0.75 11.31
CA PHE A 337 29.56 -0.18 11.74
C PHE A 337 30.20 -1.39 12.47
N TYR A 338 29.82 -1.64 13.72
CA TYR A 338 30.09 -2.92 14.39
C TYR A 338 28.74 -3.59 14.75
N PRO A 339 28.50 -4.84 14.31
CA PRO A 339 27.23 -5.53 14.46
C PRO A 339 27.12 -6.22 15.83
N VAL A 340 25.88 -6.34 16.31
CA VAL A 340 25.41 -7.16 17.45
C VAL A 340 26.09 -6.85 18.79
N ARG A 341 25.34 -6.28 19.75
CA ARG A 341 25.80 -6.09 21.14
C ARG A 341 26.20 -7.45 21.72
N LYS A 342 27.50 -7.76 21.75
CA LYS A 342 28.02 -8.95 22.44
C LYS A 342 27.65 -8.81 23.92
N ARG A 343 26.82 -9.73 24.42
CA ARG A 343 26.46 -9.82 25.83
C ARG A 343 27.72 -10.09 26.66
N CYS A 344 27.74 -9.59 27.89
CA CYS A 344 28.83 -9.80 28.82
C CYS A 344 29.11 -11.30 28.99
N ILE A 345 30.37 -11.73 28.84
CA ILE A 345 30.71 -13.16 28.97
C ILE A 345 30.53 -13.69 30.40
N PHE A 346 30.53 -12.79 31.39
CA PHE A 346 30.46 -13.15 32.80
C PHE A 346 29.02 -13.26 33.31
N CYS A 347 28.12 -12.36 32.90
CA CYS A 347 26.75 -12.30 33.40
C CYS A 347 25.67 -12.12 32.33
N GLN A 348 26.05 -12.15 31.05
CA GLN A 348 25.14 -11.98 29.91
C GLN A 348 24.41 -10.61 29.85
N GLY A 349 24.76 -9.67 30.72
CA GLY A 349 24.24 -8.29 30.73
C GLY A 349 24.70 -7.44 29.54
N ALA A 350 24.00 -6.32 29.31
CA ALA A 350 24.26 -5.38 28.22
C ALA A 350 25.36 -4.34 28.56
N HIS A 351 26.58 -4.80 28.80
CA HIS A 351 27.76 -3.97 29.06
C HIS A 351 29.04 -4.62 28.54
N PHE A 352 30.13 -3.86 28.43
CA PHE A 352 31.44 -4.43 28.08
C PHE A 352 31.93 -5.37 29.18
N ASN A 353 32.64 -6.44 28.83
CA ASN A 353 33.14 -7.43 29.79
C ASN A 353 33.92 -6.81 30.98
N ASP A 354 34.63 -5.70 30.77
CA ASP A 354 35.35 -5.00 31.84
C ASP A 354 34.44 -4.15 32.75
N GLN A 355 33.17 -3.97 32.43
CA GLN A 355 32.19 -3.24 33.22
C GLN A 355 31.23 -4.17 33.98
N CYS A 356 31.50 -5.47 34.01
CA CYS A 356 30.67 -6.41 34.77
C CYS A 356 30.75 -6.15 36.28
N HIS A 357 29.60 -5.93 36.91
CA HIS A 357 29.48 -5.69 38.35
C HIS A 357 29.21 -6.96 39.18
N GLU A 358 28.84 -8.05 38.52
CA GLU A 358 28.56 -9.35 39.17
C GLU A 358 29.84 -10.10 39.54
N VAL A 359 30.82 -10.12 38.62
CA VAL A 359 32.12 -10.75 38.87
C VAL A 359 33.16 -9.67 39.06
N LYS A 360 33.63 -9.47 40.29
CA LYS A 360 34.49 -8.33 40.65
C LYS A 360 35.97 -8.71 40.67
N GLY A 361 36.29 -9.93 41.08
CA GLY A 361 37.67 -10.40 41.20
C GLY A 361 38.27 -10.88 39.88
N ILE A 362 39.58 -10.72 39.71
CA ILE A 362 40.32 -11.25 38.54
C ILE A 362 40.30 -12.77 38.54
N GLU A 363 40.50 -13.40 39.70
CA GLU A 363 40.53 -14.86 39.80
C GLU A 363 39.14 -15.47 39.56
N GLU A 364 38.07 -14.81 40.04
CA GLU A 364 36.69 -15.19 39.72
C GLU A 364 36.41 -15.07 38.21
N ARG A 365 36.88 -13.99 37.57
CA ARG A 365 36.74 -13.80 36.13
C ARG A 365 37.48 -14.88 35.34
N LYS A 366 38.71 -15.23 35.73
CA LYS A 366 39.49 -16.32 35.11
C LYS A 366 38.79 -17.67 35.26
N ALA A 367 38.15 -17.93 36.41
CA ALA A 367 37.41 -19.16 36.64
C ALA A 367 36.22 -19.33 35.68
N VAL A 368 35.52 -18.25 35.34
CA VAL A 368 34.39 -18.27 34.39
C VAL A 368 34.85 -18.59 32.96
N ILE A 369 36.03 -18.13 32.55
CA ILE A 369 36.55 -18.27 31.19
C ILE A 369 37.68 -19.30 31.06
N LYS A 370 37.78 -20.25 32.01
CA LYS A 370 38.89 -21.22 32.11
C LYS A 370 39.22 -21.98 30.82
N ASP A 371 38.23 -22.17 29.94
CA ASP A 371 38.34 -22.92 28.68
C ASP A 371 38.55 -22.00 27.45
N LEU A 372 38.80 -20.70 27.67
CA LEU A 372 38.98 -19.69 26.62
C LEU A 372 40.33 -18.98 26.78
N CYS A 373 40.85 -18.44 25.67
CA CYS A 373 42.01 -17.56 25.72
C CYS A 373 41.69 -16.26 26.50
N PHE A 374 42.53 -15.89 27.47
CA PHE A 374 42.42 -14.70 28.31
C PHE A 374 42.78 -13.39 27.58
N ILE A 375 43.31 -13.47 26.36
CA ILE A 375 43.57 -12.30 25.50
C ILE A 375 42.34 -11.98 24.62
N CYS A 376 41.81 -12.98 23.90
CA CYS A 376 40.77 -12.77 22.88
C CYS A 376 39.38 -13.37 23.19
N PHE A 377 39.24 -14.13 24.28
CA PHE A 377 38.03 -14.85 24.69
C PHE A 377 37.48 -15.83 23.64
N LYS A 378 38.35 -16.42 22.82
CA LYS A 378 37.99 -17.48 21.87
C LYS A 378 38.44 -18.86 22.37
N PRO A 379 37.73 -19.93 21.98
CA PRO A 379 38.15 -21.30 22.27
C PRO A 379 39.35 -21.73 21.40
N ASN A 380 39.87 -22.93 21.67
CA ASN A 380 40.89 -23.67 20.87
C ASN A 380 42.35 -23.21 20.99
N HIS A 381 42.66 -22.19 21.79
CA HIS A 381 44.05 -21.81 22.09
C HIS A 381 44.14 -21.12 23.47
N HIS A 382 45.34 -21.12 24.03
CA HIS A 382 45.68 -20.37 25.26
C HIS A 382 46.52 -19.13 24.91
N ASP A 383 46.72 -18.26 25.89
CA ASP A 383 47.34 -16.93 25.73
C ASP A 383 48.69 -16.96 25.01
N ASN A 384 49.51 -17.96 25.32
CA ASN A 384 50.85 -18.11 24.75
C ASN A 384 50.86 -18.40 23.23
N ALA A 385 49.72 -18.83 22.67
CA ALA A 385 49.55 -19.14 21.25
C ALA A 385 48.55 -18.18 20.57
N CYS A 386 48.23 -17.06 21.22
CA CYS A 386 47.28 -16.09 20.69
C CYS A 386 47.96 -15.12 19.72
N SER A 387 47.51 -15.11 18.47
CA SER A 387 47.94 -14.13 17.46
C SER A 387 47.11 -12.83 17.48
N PHE A 388 46.29 -12.61 18.51
CA PHE A 388 45.41 -11.46 18.61
C PHE A 388 46.10 -10.29 19.30
N GLU A 389 46.46 -9.28 18.51
CA GLU A 389 47.05 -8.04 19.02
C GLU A 389 45.99 -7.17 19.71
N VAL A 390 46.15 -6.95 21.01
CA VAL A 390 45.28 -6.06 21.79
C VAL A 390 46.10 -5.23 22.75
N GLU A 391 45.87 -3.92 22.74
CA GLU A 391 46.41 -3.00 23.74
C GLU A 391 45.37 -2.77 24.84
N CYS A 392 45.73 -3.02 26.09
CA CYS A 392 44.83 -2.81 27.20
C CYS A 392 44.74 -1.32 27.55
N PRO A 393 43.56 -0.67 27.43
CA PRO A 393 43.42 0.77 27.67
C PRO A 393 43.49 1.17 29.15
N HIS A 394 43.53 0.20 30.08
CA HIS A 394 43.65 0.46 31.51
C HIS A 394 45.10 0.44 31.99
N CYS A 395 46.03 -0.14 31.21
CA CYS A 395 47.42 -0.27 31.63
C CYS A 395 48.47 -0.05 30.53
N ASN A 396 48.04 0.09 29.28
CA ASN A 396 48.82 0.26 28.05
C ASN A 396 49.79 -0.89 27.75
N GLN A 397 49.56 -2.08 28.31
CA GLN A 397 50.28 -3.30 27.94
C GLN A 397 49.63 -3.94 26.71
N ARG A 398 50.45 -4.40 25.77
CA ARG A 398 50.02 -5.09 24.55
C ARG A 398 50.14 -6.59 24.70
N GLU A 399 49.18 -7.34 24.17
CA GLU A 399 49.22 -8.81 23.98
C GLU A 399 49.36 -9.65 25.27
N ILE A 400 49.19 -9.05 26.46
CA ILE A 400 49.30 -9.76 27.73
C ILE A 400 47.93 -10.22 28.24
N HIS A 401 46.88 -9.41 28.07
CA HIS A 401 45.56 -9.69 28.64
C HIS A 401 44.43 -8.93 27.94
N ASN A 402 43.22 -9.48 28.03
CA ASN A 402 42.01 -8.74 27.70
C ASN A 402 41.74 -7.63 28.73
N ARG A 403 41.18 -6.49 28.30
CA ARG A 403 40.82 -5.37 29.19
C ARG A 403 39.93 -5.75 30.38
N ALA A 404 39.14 -6.82 30.26
CA ALA A 404 38.30 -7.34 31.32
C ALA A 404 39.02 -8.18 32.38
N LEU A 405 40.33 -8.42 32.21
CA LEU A 405 41.22 -9.08 33.16
C LEU A 405 42.38 -8.18 33.59
N CYS A 406 42.28 -6.86 33.37
CA CYS A 406 43.38 -5.94 33.64
C CYS A 406 43.71 -5.86 35.14
N PRO A 407 44.95 -6.20 35.55
CA PRO A 407 45.37 -6.10 36.94
C PRO A 407 45.31 -4.68 37.50
N LYS A 408 45.48 -3.63 36.68
CA LYS A 408 45.36 -2.24 37.14
C LYS A 408 43.91 -1.82 37.41
N LYS A 409 42.93 -2.45 36.74
CA LYS A 409 41.51 -2.11 36.89
C LYS A 409 40.86 -2.85 38.06
N PHE A 410 41.18 -4.13 38.20
CA PHE A 410 40.55 -5.03 39.17
C PHE A 410 41.53 -5.43 40.27
N ARG A 411 42.41 -4.51 40.68
CA ARG A 411 43.30 -4.75 41.82
C ARG A 411 42.44 -5.25 42.99
N ALA A 412 42.79 -6.44 43.48
CA ALA A 412 42.25 -6.97 44.72
C ALA A 412 42.63 -6.04 45.89
#